data_AF-A0A9P8YF27-F1
#
_entry.id   AF-A0A9P8YF27-F1
#
_cell.length_a   1.000
_cell.length_b   1.000
_cell.length_c   1.000
_cell.angle_alpha   90.00
_cell.angle_beta   90.00
_cell.angle_gamma   90.00
#
_symmetry.space_group_name_H-M   'P 1'
#
loop_
_entity.id
_entity.type
_entity.pdbx_description
1 polymer ?
#
loop_
_entity_poly.entity_id
_entity_poly.type
_entity_poly.pdbx_seq_one_letter_code
_entity_poly.pdbx_strand_id
1 'polypeptide(L)'
;MAGARRQGRLTRSHHTTLLAISFLLLFACTVQATCYYPNGDIAYNDAPCKTNGEHSLCCGVGYACMKSGVCQLSQDTPSQLGSTGFVRGSCTDKSWNEPACPMFCLDPEINNVGGYNELGKCYDRPEDMYYCIDSVHNKLVCGNTTAGALYFVGMSSSCSPVLLLAALSWERS
;
A
#
# COMPACT_ATOMS: atom_id res chain seq x y z
N MET A 1 41.25 -63.08 -10.58
CA MET A 1 40.19 -62.29 -11.25
C MET A 1 39.38 -61.58 -10.18
N ALA A 2 39.57 -60.26 -9.99
CA ALA A 2 38.73 -59.47 -9.08
C ALA A 2 38.72 -58.01 -9.57
N GLY A 3 37.72 -57.68 -10.39
CA GLY A 3 37.46 -56.32 -10.89
C GLY A 3 36.42 -55.63 -9.99
N ALA A 4 36.81 -54.48 -9.43
CA ALA A 4 36.09 -53.75 -8.41
C ALA A 4 34.83 -53.04 -8.94
N ARG A 5 33.71 -53.16 -8.20
CA ARG A 5 32.54 -52.26 -8.28
C ARG A 5 32.86 -50.93 -7.62
N ARG A 6 32.80 -49.81 -8.34
CA ARG A 6 32.53 -48.47 -7.77
C ARG A 6 31.79 -47.57 -8.77
N GLN A 7 30.47 -47.64 -8.78
CA GLN A 7 29.60 -46.59 -9.28
C GLN A 7 28.47 -46.42 -8.26
N GLY A 8 28.23 -45.21 -7.74
CA GLY A 8 27.08 -44.98 -6.87
C GLY A 8 27.15 -43.84 -5.85
N ARG A 9 27.85 -42.72 -6.12
CA ARG A 9 27.89 -41.60 -5.15
C ARG A 9 27.64 -40.18 -5.66
N LEU A 10 27.55 -39.93 -6.97
CA LEU A 10 27.43 -38.55 -7.46
C LEU A 10 26.00 -38.00 -7.60
N THR A 11 24.96 -38.82 -7.79
CA THR A 11 23.59 -38.32 -8.12
C THR A 11 22.77 -37.87 -6.91
N ARG A 12 23.06 -38.39 -5.71
CA ARG A 12 22.27 -38.14 -4.49
C ARG A 12 22.45 -36.72 -3.93
N SER A 13 23.60 -36.08 -4.20
CA SER A 13 23.98 -34.75 -3.70
C SER A 13 23.30 -33.59 -4.46
N HIS A 14 22.98 -33.80 -5.74
CA HIS A 14 22.33 -32.78 -6.58
C HIS A 14 20.83 -32.66 -6.26
N HIS A 15 20.16 -33.76 -5.92
CA HIS A 15 18.75 -33.72 -5.51
C HIS A 15 18.53 -33.06 -4.15
N THR A 16 19.42 -33.28 -3.18
CA THR A 16 19.32 -32.64 -1.85
C THR A 16 19.63 -31.15 -1.90
N THR A 17 20.55 -30.72 -2.76
CA THR A 17 20.87 -29.29 -2.96
C THR A 17 19.75 -28.55 -3.70
N LEU A 18 19.15 -29.15 -4.74
CA LEU A 18 18.00 -28.58 -5.44
C LEU A 18 16.76 -28.43 -4.53
N LEU A 19 16.48 -29.43 -3.68
CA LEU A 19 15.39 -29.35 -2.71
C LEU A 19 15.64 -28.29 -1.63
N ALA A 20 16.89 -28.14 -1.16
CA ALA A 20 17.25 -27.11 -0.20
C ALA A 20 17.14 -25.69 -0.77
N ILE A 21 17.55 -25.49 -2.03
CA ILE A 21 17.40 -24.20 -2.72
C ILE A 21 15.93 -23.87 -2.97
N SER A 22 15.11 -24.85 -3.36
CA SER A 22 13.66 -24.69 -3.49
C SER A 22 12.99 -24.31 -2.16
N PHE A 23 13.45 -24.86 -1.04
CA PHE A 23 12.95 -24.52 0.29
C PHE A 23 13.40 -23.13 0.76
N LEU A 24 14.62 -22.70 0.39
CA LEU A 24 15.13 -21.36 0.67
C LEU A 24 14.39 -20.26 -0.12
N LEU A 25 14.01 -20.55 -1.38
CA LEU A 25 13.25 -19.61 -2.22
C LEU A 25 11.79 -19.44 -1.73
N LEU A 26 11.23 -20.43 -1.04
CA LEU A 26 9.91 -20.35 -0.39
C LEU A 26 9.92 -19.48 0.88
N PHE A 27 11.10 -19.23 1.46
CA PHE A 27 11.30 -18.43 2.68
C PHE A 27 11.87 -17.04 2.41
N ALA A 28 11.72 -16.50 1.19
CA ALA A 28 11.99 -15.10 0.91
C ALA A 28 10.98 -14.23 1.69
N CYS A 29 11.34 -13.90 2.93
CA CYS A 29 10.59 -12.99 3.78
C CYS A 29 10.61 -11.62 3.09
N THR A 30 9.45 -11.19 2.58
CA THR A 30 9.30 -9.84 2.05
C THR A 30 9.44 -8.88 3.23
N VAL A 31 10.58 -8.19 3.34
CA VAL A 31 10.75 -7.12 4.31
C VAL A 31 9.75 -6.02 3.94
N GLN A 32 8.67 -5.94 4.70
CA GLN A 32 7.68 -4.90 4.51
C GLN A 32 8.23 -3.60 5.12
N ALA A 33 8.24 -2.53 4.33
CA ALA A 33 8.72 -1.24 4.79
C ALA A 33 7.88 -0.76 5.99
N THR A 34 8.55 -0.22 7.01
CA THR A 34 7.88 0.37 8.17
C THR A 34 7.13 1.63 7.75
N CYS A 35 5.91 1.80 8.23
CA CYS A 35 5.08 2.96 7.95
C CYS A 35 5.06 3.92 9.14
N TYR A 36 5.01 5.21 8.85
CA TYR A 36 5.10 6.31 9.80
C TYR A 36 3.99 7.32 9.56
N TYR A 37 3.38 7.81 10.64
CA TYR A 37 2.51 8.98 10.60
C TYR A 37 3.34 10.28 10.46
N PRO A 38 2.72 11.42 10.09
CA PRO A 38 3.43 12.68 9.87
C PRO A 38 4.25 13.17 11.07
N ASN A 39 3.82 12.85 12.29
CA ASN A 39 4.58 13.16 13.50
C ASN A 39 5.80 12.24 13.72
N GLY A 40 6.01 11.24 12.85
CA GLY A 40 7.09 10.26 12.91
C GLY A 40 6.79 8.99 13.72
N ASP A 41 5.59 8.87 14.30
CA ASP A 41 5.16 7.68 15.02
C ASP A 41 4.97 6.49 14.08
N ILE A 42 5.27 5.29 14.57
CA ILE A 42 5.14 4.06 13.79
C ILE A 42 3.65 3.67 13.68
N ALA A 43 3.18 3.47 12.45
CA ALA A 43 1.86 2.95 12.14
C ALA A 43 1.91 1.40 12.08
N TYR A 44 1.86 0.75 13.24
CA TYR A 44 2.07 -0.71 13.37
C TYR A 44 1.10 -1.59 12.56
N ASN A 45 -0.10 -1.09 12.27
CA ASN A 45 -1.16 -1.83 11.59
C ASN A 45 -1.27 -1.48 10.10
N ASP A 46 -0.35 -0.65 9.59
CA ASP A 46 -0.35 -0.17 8.22
C ASP A 46 0.63 -0.96 7.35
N ALA A 47 0.22 -1.16 6.11
CA ALA A 47 0.99 -1.85 5.09
C ALA A 47 1.25 -0.91 3.90
N PRO A 48 2.48 -0.89 3.33
CA PRO A 48 2.76 -0.15 2.10
C PRO A 48 1.91 -0.64 0.94
N CYS A 49 1.35 0.32 0.20
CA CYS A 49 0.53 0.09 -0.98
C CYS A 49 1.35 -0.34 -2.20
N LYS A 50 2.65 -0.03 -2.22
CA LYS A 50 3.58 -0.48 -3.27
C LYS A 50 4.77 -1.17 -2.60
N THR A 51 5.10 -2.35 -3.10
CA THR A 51 6.30 -3.11 -2.67
C THR A 51 7.53 -2.78 -3.51
N ASN A 52 7.33 -2.13 -4.66
CA ASN A 52 8.38 -1.82 -5.63
C ASN A 52 8.52 -0.29 -5.72
N GLY A 53 9.45 0.26 -4.93
CA GLY A 53 9.71 1.70 -4.82
C GLY A 53 10.36 2.01 -3.47
N GLU A 54 11.04 3.15 -3.39
CA GLU A 54 11.68 3.61 -2.14
C GLU A 54 10.62 4.02 -1.11
N HIS A 55 9.60 4.76 -1.58
CA HIS A 55 8.52 5.26 -0.72
C HIS A 55 7.12 5.04 -1.29
N SER A 56 6.13 4.85 -0.41
CA SER A 56 4.73 4.74 -0.79
C SER A 56 3.77 5.06 0.36
N LEU A 57 2.55 5.47 0.00
CA LEU A 57 1.39 5.43 0.89
C LEU A 57 1.30 4.06 1.58
N CYS A 58 0.97 4.07 2.86
CA CYS A 58 0.53 2.89 3.58
C CYS A 58 -0.92 3.05 4.04
N CYS A 59 -1.66 1.95 4.03
CA CYS A 59 -3.03 1.88 4.51
C CYS A 59 -3.18 0.78 5.57
N GLY A 60 -4.06 1.02 6.53
CA GLY A 60 -4.42 0.03 7.54
C GLY A 60 -5.24 -1.13 7.00
N VAL A 61 -5.36 -2.18 7.80
CA VAL A 61 -6.29 -3.28 7.53
C VAL A 61 -7.71 -2.73 7.34
N GLY A 62 -8.38 -3.18 6.27
CA GLY A 62 -9.71 -2.69 5.90
C GLY A 62 -9.71 -1.54 4.91
N TYR A 63 -8.55 -1.00 4.56
CA TYR A 63 -8.44 0.06 3.56
C TYR A 63 -7.81 -0.45 2.26
N ALA A 64 -8.41 -0.06 1.13
CA ALA A 64 -7.86 -0.19 -0.20
C ALA A 64 -7.00 1.03 -0.55
N CYS A 65 -5.87 0.77 -1.19
CA CYS A 65 -4.96 1.79 -1.66
C CYS A 65 -5.46 2.44 -2.96
N MET A 66 -5.74 3.74 -2.94
CA MET A 66 -6.05 4.49 -4.14
C MET A 66 -4.79 5.07 -4.79
N LYS A 67 -4.79 5.17 -6.13
CA LYS A 67 -3.71 5.88 -6.85
C LYS A 67 -3.61 7.36 -6.48
N SER A 68 -4.70 7.95 -5.99
CA SER A 68 -4.76 9.33 -5.51
C SER A 68 -3.97 9.56 -4.22
N GLY A 69 -3.37 8.53 -3.61
CA GLY A 69 -2.70 8.65 -2.32
C GLY A 69 -3.66 8.60 -1.13
N VAL A 70 -4.91 8.20 -1.35
CA VAL A 70 -5.96 8.08 -0.33
C VAL A 70 -6.17 6.62 0.04
N CYS A 71 -6.45 6.35 1.31
CA CYS A 71 -6.91 5.06 1.78
C CYS A 71 -8.45 5.06 1.80
N GLN A 72 -9.07 4.18 1.03
CA GLN A 72 -10.53 4.04 0.94
C GLN A 72 -10.99 2.80 1.71
N LEU A 73 -12.01 2.92 2.54
CA LEU A 73 -12.58 1.81 3.27
C LEU A 73 -13.06 0.73 2.29
N SER A 74 -12.58 -0.49 2.45
CA SER A 74 -13.03 -1.66 1.71
C SER A 74 -14.40 -2.06 2.22
N GLN A 75 -15.31 -2.41 1.30
CA GLN A 75 -16.70 -2.75 1.61
C GLN A 75 -16.84 -3.95 2.57
N ASP A 76 -15.79 -4.75 2.74
CA ASP A 76 -15.78 -5.94 3.60
C ASP A 76 -15.38 -5.65 5.06
N THR A 77 -15.09 -4.40 5.43
CA THR A 77 -14.75 -4.04 6.82
C THR A 77 -15.87 -3.28 7.53
N PRO A 78 -16.25 -3.71 8.76
CA PRO A 78 -17.26 -3.01 9.55
C PRO A 78 -16.90 -1.55 9.74
N SER A 79 -17.90 -0.68 9.58
CA SER A 79 -17.90 0.79 9.45
C SER A 79 -17.33 1.60 10.62
N GLN A 80 -16.42 1.05 11.43
CA GLN A 80 -15.87 1.70 12.63
C GLN A 80 -14.66 2.61 12.35
N LEU A 81 -14.22 2.74 11.09
CA LEU A 81 -12.92 3.36 10.76
C LEU A 81 -12.99 4.80 10.20
N GLY A 82 -14.16 5.41 10.12
CA GLY A 82 -14.35 6.78 9.62
C GLY A 82 -15.74 6.93 9.00
N SER A 83 -16.38 8.07 9.20
CA SER A 83 -17.77 8.30 8.76
C SER A 83 -17.89 8.43 7.23
N THR A 84 -16.81 8.84 6.57
CA THR A 84 -16.73 9.09 5.13
C THR A 84 -16.18 7.92 4.31
N GLY A 85 -15.50 6.97 4.96
CA GLY A 85 -14.82 5.87 4.29
C GLY A 85 -13.55 6.28 3.53
N PHE A 86 -13.01 7.49 3.72
CA PHE A 86 -11.74 7.91 3.15
C PHE A 86 -10.83 8.51 4.21
N VAL A 87 -9.56 8.15 4.21
CA VAL A 87 -8.57 8.68 5.16
C VAL A 87 -7.22 8.96 4.50
N ARG A 88 -6.50 9.93 5.05
CA ARG A 88 -5.04 10.02 4.93
C ARG A 88 -4.45 8.86 5.73
N GLY A 89 -3.75 7.95 5.04
CA GLY A 89 -3.02 6.83 5.64
C GLY A 89 -1.70 7.25 6.29
N SER A 90 -0.73 6.35 6.35
CA SER A 90 0.66 6.64 6.73
C SER A 90 1.60 6.59 5.51
N CYS A 91 2.89 6.80 5.69
CA CYS A 91 3.87 6.64 4.61
C CYS A 91 5.09 5.83 5.04
N THR A 92 5.76 5.15 4.12
CA THR A 92 7.05 4.51 4.41
C THR A 92 8.20 5.50 4.59
N ASP A 93 8.06 6.74 4.12
CA ASP A 93 9.01 7.82 4.43
C ASP A 93 8.70 8.40 5.82
N LYS A 94 9.63 8.22 6.77
CA LYS A 94 9.51 8.84 8.10
C LYS A 94 9.58 10.36 8.05
N SER A 95 10.26 10.91 7.05
CA SER A 95 10.49 12.36 6.94
C SER A 95 9.34 13.11 6.28
N TRP A 96 8.41 12.39 5.63
CA TRP A 96 7.29 12.97 4.90
C TRP A 96 7.72 14.04 3.89
N ASN A 97 8.79 13.78 3.14
CA ASN A 97 9.28 14.68 2.09
C ASN A 97 9.10 14.11 0.68
N GLU A 98 8.75 12.83 0.59
CA GLU A 98 8.66 12.12 -0.68
C GLU A 98 7.31 12.31 -1.36
N PRO A 99 7.26 12.63 -2.67
CA PRO A 99 6.02 12.85 -3.40
C PRO A 99 5.17 11.58 -3.55
N ALA A 100 5.74 10.40 -3.25
CA ALA A 100 5.01 9.14 -3.18
C ALA A 100 4.16 9.01 -1.90
N CYS A 101 4.35 9.89 -0.92
CA CYS A 101 3.57 10.00 0.31
C CYS A 101 2.37 10.95 0.13
N PRO A 102 1.31 10.80 0.95
CA PRO A 102 0.17 11.71 0.91
C PRO A 102 0.51 13.06 1.55
N MET A 103 1.06 14.01 0.79
CA MET A 103 1.54 15.33 1.26
C MET A 103 0.43 16.33 1.61
N PHE A 104 -0.56 15.90 2.38
CA PHE A 104 -1.75 16.67 2.71
C PHE A 104 -2.28 16.35 4.11
N CYS A 105 -3.10 17.22 4.67
CA CYS A 105 -3.58 17.13 6.07
C CYS A 105 -2.44 16.86 7.07
N LEU A 106 -1.35 17.64 6.92
CA LEU A 106 -0.11 17.50 7.71
C LEU A 106 0.04 18.55 8.80
N ASP A 107 -0.83 19.55 8.84
CA ASP A 107 -0.76 20.62 9.84
C ASP A 107 -1.13 20.06 11.22
N PRO A 108 -0.19 20.02 12.19
CA PRO A 108 -0.41 19.44 13.51
C PRO A 108 -1.37 20.25 14.39
N GLU A 109 -1.65 21.51 14.06
CA GLU A 109 -2.57 22.34 14.85
C GLU A 109 -4.04 22.00 14.59
N ILE A 110 -4.33 21.50 13.38
CA ILE A 110 -5.71 21.24 12.93
C ILE A 110 -5.96 19.78 12.56
N ASN A 111 -4.95 19.03 12.11
CA ASN A 111 -5.08 17.65 11.63
C ASN A 111 -4.62 16.60 12.65
N ASN A 112 -5.08 15.36 12.46
CA ASN A 112 -4.54 14.22 13.19
C ASN A 112 -3.24 13.71 12.55
N VAL A 113 -2.11 14.25 13.00
CA VAL A 113 -0.75 13.90 12.51
C VAL A 113 -0.14 12.67 13.18
N GLY A 114 -0.78 12.10 14.20
CA GLY A 114 -0.35 10.88 14.89
C GLY A 114 -1.23 9.65 14.63
N GLY A 115 -2.13 9.74 13.65
CA GLY A 115 -3.05 8.67 13.29
C GLY A 115 -3.60 8.88 11.89
N TYR A 116 -4.75 8.27 11.59
CA TYR A 116 -5.48 8.58 10.36
C TYR A 116 -6.11 9.96 10.43
N ASN A 117 -6.07 10.71 9.32
CA ASN A 117 -6.86 11.92 9.16
C ASN A 117 -8.06 11.61 8.27
N GLU A 118 -9.28 11.85 8.73
CA GLU A 118 -10.47 11.62 7.93
C GLU A 118 -10.53 12.60 6.74
N LEU A 119 -11.07 12.13 5.60
CA LEU A 119 -11.20 12.93 4.38
C LEU A 119 -12.64 12.93 3.89
N GLY A 120 -13.18 14.09 3.55
CA GLY A 120 -14.46 14.19 2.86
C GLY A 120 -14.29 14.12 1.35
N LYS A 121 -15.17 13.42 0.64
CA LYS A 121 -15.22 13.42 -0.83
C LYS A 121 -16.15 14.52 -1.33
N CYS A 122 -15.72 15.23 -2.38
CA CYS A 122 -16.54 16.18 -3.10
C CYS A 122 -17.40 15.48 -4.16
N TYR A 123 -18.69 15.30 -3.86
CA TYR A 123 -19.62 14.62 -4.77
C TYR A 123 -20.10 15.50 -5.93
N ASP A 124 -20.03 16.82 -5.79
CA ASP A 124 -20.51 17.77 -6.80
C ASP A 124 -19.52 18.00 -7.96
N ARG A 125 -18.42 17.24 -8.01
CA ARG A 125 -17.38 17.34 -9.04
C ARG A 125 -17.19 15.98 -9.73
N PRO A 126 -16.97 15.96 -11.05
CA PRO A 126 -16.73 14.72 -11.81
C PRO A 126 -15.35 14.09 -11.50
N GLU A 127 -14.48 14.83 -10.82
CA GLU A 127 -13.12 14.43 -10.48
C GLU A 127 -13.06 13.96 -9.02
N ASP A 128 -12.14 13.05 -8.72
CA ASP A 128 -11.90 12.55 -7.35
C ASP A 128 -11.23 13.64 -6.49
N MET A 129 -12.05 14.57 -6.00
CA MET A 129 -11.63 15.66 -5.13
C MET A 129 -11.98 15.36 -3.67
N TYR A 130 -11.03 15.65 -2.78
CA TYR A 130 -11.14 15.39 -1.34
C TYR A 130 -10.76 16.63 -0.53
N TYR A 131 -11.21 16.70 0.73
CA TYR A 131 -10.79 17.72 1.68
C TYR A 131 -10.47 17.10 3.04
N CYS A 132 -9.57 17.74 3.79
CA CYS A 132 -9.26 17.34 5.16
C CYS A 132 -10.48 17.58 6.06
N ILE A 133 -10.93 16.56 6.79
CA ILE A 133 -11.89 16.77 7.87
C ILE A 133 -11.09 17.11 9.12
N ASP A 134 -11.18 18.37 9.52
CA ASP A 134 -10.47 18.95 10.66
C ASP A 134 -11.28 20.06 11.33
N SER A 135 -10.69 20.78 12.29
CA SER A 135 -11.34 21.85 13.05
C SER A 135 -11.72 23.10 12.22
N VAL A 136 -11.14 23.27 11.03
CA VAL A 136 -11.29 24.45 10.15
C VAL A 136 -12.06 24.12 8.88
N HIS A 137 -11.71 23.01 8.21
CA HIS A 137 -12.18 22.62 6.89
C HIS A 137 -13.44 21.75 6.91
N ASN A 138 -13.88 21.26 8.08
CA ASN A 138 -15.14 20.49 8.20
C ASN A 138 -16.41 21.32 7.90
N LYS A 139 -16.28 22.64 7.64
CA LYS A 139 -17.39 23.55 7.28
C LYS A 139 -17.33 24.16 5.87
N LEU A 140 -16.26 23.97 5.08
CA LEU A 140 -16.13 24.54 3.72
C LEU A 140 -15.23 23.68 2.79
N VAL A 141 -15.35 23.65 1.46
CA VAL A 141 -16.42 23.71 0.44
C VAL A 141 -15.72 23.21 -0.83
N CYS A 142 -16.31 22.23 -1.53
CA CYS A 142 -15.88 21.77 -2.85
C CYS A 142 -16.07 22.86 -3.93
N GLY A 143 -15.28 23.92 -3.86
CA GLY A 143 -15.45 25.14 -4.65
C GLY A 143 -14.51 26.30 -4.31
N ASN A 144 -13.76 26.24 -3.20
CA ASN A 144 -12.72 27.23 -2.89
C ASN A 144 -11.34 26.53 -2.79
N THR A 145 -10.51 26.70 -3.81
CA THR A 145 -9.20 26.03 -3.98
C THR A 145 -8.13 26.46 -2.97
N THR A 146 -8.41 27.49 -2.15
CA THR A 146 -7.48 27.99 -1.12
C THR A 146 -7.67 27.33 0.25
N ALA A 147 -8.67 26.45 0.44
CA ALA A 147 -9.03 25.86 1.73
C ALA A 147 -8.80 24.34 1.79
N GLY A 148 -7.60 23.86 1.47
CA GLY A 148 -7.21 22.45 1.70
C GLY A 148 -7.90 21.40 0.81
N ALA A 149 -8.57 21.81 -0.27
CA ALA A 149 -9.12 20.89 -1.25
C ALA A 149 -8.00 20.25 -2.07
N LEU A 150 -7.91 18.92 -2.00
CA LEU A 150 -6.97 18.09 -2.74
C LEU A 150 -7.61 17.64 -4.03
N TYR A 151 -6.96 17.98 -5.14
CA TYR A 151 -7.37 17.61 -6.48
C TYR A 151 -6.40 16.58 -7.03
N PHE A 152 -6.84 15.33 -7.22
CA PHE A 152 -6.01 14.34 -7.95
C PHE A 152 -6.88 13.40 -8.79
N VAL A 153 -6.49 13.18 -10.05
CA VAL A 153 -7.21 12.31 -10.98
C VAL A 153 -6.98 10.85 -10.61
N GLY A 154 -7.99 10.20 -10.05
CA GLY A 154 -7.99 8.76 -9.77
C GLY A 154 -8.22 7.95 -11.05
N MET A 155 -7.17 7.43 -11.68
CA MET A 155 -7.31 6.18 -12.42
C MET A 155 -7.07 5.04 -11.44
N SER A 156 -7.91 4.03 -11.40
CA SER A 156 -7.63 2.80 -10.65
C SER A 156 -6.44 2.09 -11.31
N SER A 157 -5.48 1.61 -10.53
CA SER A 157 -4.61 0.52 -10.99
C SER A 157 -4.78 -0.61 -10.03
N SER A 158 -5.71 -1.47 -10.38
CA SER A 158 -5.59 -2.89 -10.09
C SER A 158 -4.36 -3.44 -10.81
N CYS A 159 -3.16 -3.21 -10.29
CA CYS A 159 -2.01 -4.04 -10.67
C CYS A 159 -2.05 -5.29 -9.79
N SER A 160 -3.05 -6.14 -10.02
CA SER A 160 -3.12 -7.45 -9.41
C SER A 160 -2.27 -8.41 -10.23
N PRO A 161 -1.27 -9.09 -9.65
CA PRO A 161 -0.45 -10.07 -10.37
C PRO A 161 -1.26 -11.26 -10.90
N VAL A 162 -2.53 -11.39 -10.51
CA VAL A 162 -3.47 -12.39 -11.03
C VAL A 162 -3.73 -12.21 -12.54
N LEU A 163 -3.69 -10.97 -13.06
CA LEU A 163 -3.95 -10.69 -14.48
C LEU A 163 -2.79 -11.07 -15.42
N LEU A 164 -1.54 -11.13 -14.92
CA LEU A 164 -0.40 -11.61 -15.71
C LEU A 164 -0.50 -13.11 -15.99
N LEU A 165 -1.05 -13.89 -15.06
CA LEU A 165 -1.29 -15.32 -15.26
C LEU A 165 -2.45 -15.57 -16.22
N ALA A 166 -3.46 -14.69 -16.24
CA ALA A 166 -4.58 -14.78 -17.19
C ALA A 166 -4.13 -14.46 -18.64
N ALA A 167 -3.28 -13.45 -18.84
CA ALA A 167 -2.79 -13.09 -20.17
C ALA A 167 -1.94 -14.22 -20.80
N LEU A 168 -1.06 -14.86 -20.01
CA LEU A 168 -0.23 -15.98 -20.46
C LEU A 168 -1.03 -17.26 -20.75
N SER A 169 -2.27 -17.36 -20.26
CA SER A 169 -3.15 -18.52 -20.53
C SER A 169 -3.91 -18.40 -21.85
N TRP A 170 -4.07 -17.18 -22.41
CA TRP A 170 -4.81 -16.96 -23.65
C TRP A 170 -3.96 -17.16 -24.91
N GLU A 171 -2.65 -16.92 -24.86
CA GLU A 171 -1.75 -17.13 -26.02
C GLU A 171 -1.45 -18.61 -26.32
N ARG A 172 -2.10 -19.54 -25.62
CA ARG A 172 -1.91 -20.99 -25.81
C ARG A 172 -3.21 -21.77 -26.03
N SER A 173 -4.26 -21.12 -26.54
CA SER A 173 -5.45 -21.80 -27.09
C SER A 173 -5.69 -21.43 -28.55
#